data_AF-A0ABD6A4G3-F1
#
_entry.id   AF-A0ABD6A4G3-F1
#
_cell.length_a   1.000
_cell.length_b   1.000
_cell.length_c   1.000
_cell.angle_alpha   90.00
_cell.angle_beta   90.00
_cell.angle_gamma   90.00
#
_symmetry.space_group_name_H-M   'P 1'
#
loop_
_entity.id
_entity.type
_entity.pdbx_description
1 polymer ?
#
loop_
_entity_poly.entity_id
_entity_poly.type
_entity_poly.pdbx_seq_one_letter_code
_entity_poly.pdbx_strand_id
1 'polypeptide(L)' 'MTDDERILGTTKVTDRWRISLIKAVREELAEAGTEVEVGDRLVYKLRDGRIVVEPA' A
#
# COMPACT_ATOMS: atom_id res chain seq x y z
N MET A 1 10.55 5.15 -20.90
CA MET A 1 10.90 4.59 -19.58
C MET A 1 9.78 3.64 -19.24
N THR A 2 10.06 2.35 -19.20
CA THR A 2 9.06 1.33 -18.89
C THR A 2 8.76 1.47 -17.40
N ASP A 3 7.64 2.11 -17.07
CA ASP A 3 7.08 2.08 -15.73
C ASP A 3 6.61 0.63 -15.54
N ASP A 4 7.44 -0.22 -14.92
CA ASP A 4 7.14 -1.62 -14.63
C ASP A 4 6.13 -1.65 -13.46
N GLU A 5 4.96 -1.08 -13.69
CA GLU A 5 3.90 -0.97 -12.70
C GLU A 5 3.18 -2.31 -12.61
N ARG A 6 3.43 -3.04 -11.50
CA ARG A 6 2.74 -4.29 -11.20
C ARG A 6 1.56 -4.03 -10.27
N ILE A 7 0.36 -4.42 -10.72
CA ILE A 7 -0.84 -4.40 -9.88
C ILE A 7 -0.77 -5.55 -8.87
N LEU A 8 -0.62 -5.22 -7.59
CA LEU A 8 -0.59 -6.21 -6.49
C LEU A 8 -1.99 -6.71 -6.10
N GLY A 9 -3.04 -5.97 -6.46
CA GLY A 9 -4.43 -6.34 -6.26
C GLY A 9 -5.37 -5.13 -6.26
N THR A 10 -6.65 -5.39 -5.99
CA THR A 10 -7.68 -4.34 -5.90
C THR A 10 -8.52 -4.53 -4.64
N THR A 11 -9.07 -3.44 -4.11
CA THR A 11 -10.04 -3.47 -3.00
C THR A 11 -11.21 -2.54 -3.32
N LYS A 12 -12.39 -2.85 -2.76
CA LYS A 12 -13.59 -2.03 -2.93
C LYS A 12 -13.67 -0.96 -1.85
N VAL A 13 -14.15 0.22 -2.22
CA VAL A 13 -14.49 1.26 -1.24
C VAL A 13 -15.65 0.77 -0.37
N THR A 14 -15.50 0.92 0.94
CA THR A 14 -16.52 0.59 1.93
C THR A 14 -17.14 1.86 2.51
N ASP A 15 -18.29 1.73 3.16
CA ASP A 15 -19.05 2.78 3.84
C ASP A 15 -18.22 3.63 4.82
N ARG A 16 -17.17 3.05 5.41
CA ARG A 16 -16.26 3.72 6.34
C ARG A 16 -14.99 4.27 5.68
N TRP A 17 -14.91 4.26 4.35
CA TRP A 17 -13.76 4.71 3.56
C TRP A 17 -12.44 4.01 3.94
N ARG A 18 -12.54 2.82 4.53
CA ARG A 18 -11.37 2.03 4.91
C ARG A 18 -10.94 1.19 3.73
N ILE A 19 -9.63 1.20 3.47
CA ILE A 19 -8.98 0.25 2.58
C ILE A 19 -8.17 -0.73 3.42
N SER A 20 -8.35 -2.02 3.16
CA SER A 20 -7.54 -3.07 3.77
C SER A 20 -6.20 -3.16 3.03
N LEU A 21 -5.11 -3.24 3.79
CA LEU A 21 -3.80 -3.58 3.24
C LEU A 21 -3.79 -5.09 2.92
N ILE A 22 -3.88 -5.43 1.64
CA ILE A 22 -3.96 -6.83 1.20
C ILE A 22 -2.64 -7.56 1.44
N LYS A 23 -2.70 -8.90 1.55
CA LYS A 23 -1.53 -9.76 1.83
C LYS A 23 -0.36 -9.48 0.88
N ALA A 24 -0.62 -9.36 -0.42
CA ALA A 24 0.41 -9.07 -1.42
C ALA A 24 1.19 -7.79 -1.12
N VAL A 25 0.53 -6.71 -0.69
CA VAL A 25 1.23 -5.46 -0.34
C VAL A 25 2.09 -5.64 0.92
N ARG A 26 1.61 -6.40 1.90
CA ARG A 26 2.39 -6.71 3.12
C ARG A 26 3.64 -7.53 2.81
N GLU A 27 3.53 -8.48 1.88
CA GLU A 27 4.64 -9.32 1.43
C GLU A 27 5.71 -8.48 0.72
N GLU A 28 5.31 -7.57 -0.18
CA GLU A 28 6.27 -6.66 -0.84
C GLU A 28 7.00 -5.74 0.13
N LEU A 29 6.29 -5.23 1.15
CA LEU A 29 6.92 -4.41 2.20
C LEU A 29 7.93 -5.23 3.02
N ALA A 30 7.58 -6.48 3.36
CA ALA A 30 8.47 -7.38 4.08
C ALA A 30 9.71 -7.77 3.25
N GLU A 31 9.55 -8.01 1.94
CA GLU A 31 10.65 -8.25 1.00
C GLU A 31 11.56 -7.01 0.89
N ALA A 32 11.00 -5.81 0.99
CA ALA A 32 11.74 -4.55 1.09
C ALA A 32 12.36 -4.30 2.48
N GLY A 33 12.25 -5.26 3.41
CA GLY A 33 12.84 -5.19 4.75
C GLY A 33 11.99 -4.42 5.77
N THR A 34 10.71 -4.18 5.50
CA THR A 34 9.79 -3.51 6.43
C THR A 34 8.61 -4.41 6.79
N GLU A 35 8.59 -4.90 8.02
CA GLU A 35 7.45 -5.64 8.55
C GLU A 35 6.38 -4.66 9.07
N VAL A 36 5.13 -4.88 8.65
CA VAL A 36 3.97 -4.08 9.09
C VAL A 36 2.97 -4.94 9.85
N GLU A 37 2.63 -4.49 11.06
CA GLU A 37 1.74 -5.13 12.00
C GLU A 37 0.39 -4.41 12.15
N VAL A 38 -0.56 -5.06 12.81
CA VAL A 38 -1.87 -4.48 13.09
C VAL A 38 -1.70 -3.37 14.14
N GLY A 39 -2.09 -2.16 13.77
CA GLY A 39 -1.97 -0.97 14.62
C GLY A 39 -0.86 -0.02 14.18
N ASP A 40 0.04 -0.47 13.31
CA ASP A 40 1.08 0.38 12.73
C ASP A 40 0.48 1.49 11.88
N ARG A 41 1.19 2.61 11.85
CA ARG A 41 0.81 3.77 11.07
C ARG A 41 1.38 3.65 9.66
N LEU A 42 0.55 3.95 8.68
CA LEU A 42 0.96 4.17 7.29
C LEU A 42 0.76 5.64 6.92
N VAL A 43 1.65 6.15 6.06
CA VAL A 43 1.57 7.49 5.50
C VAL A 43 1.03 7.42 4.09
N TYR A 44 0.04 8.27 3.80
CA TYR A 44 -0.48 8.50 2.46
C TYR A 44 0.19 9.76 1.90
N LYS A 45 0.86 9.64 0.75
CA LYS A 45 1.51 10.76 0.05
C LYS A 45 0.93 10.92 -1.34
N LEU A 46 0.86 12.17 -1.83
CA LEU A 46 0.61 12.46 -3.23
C LEU A 46 1.96 12.67 -3.92
N ARG A 47 2.29 11.82 -4.89
CA ARG A 47 3.54 11.89 -5.65
C ARG A 47 3.23 11.62 -7.12
N ASP A 48 3.61 12.57 -7.99
CA ASP A 48 3.42 12.44 -9.44
C ASP A 48 1.96 12.11 -9.83
N GLY A 49 0.98 12.70 -9.12
CA GLY A 49 -0.45 12.47 -9.33
C GLY A 49 -0.99 11.13 -8.81
N ARG A 50 -0.13 10.31 -8.19
CA ARG A 50 -0.47 9.01 -7.60
C ARG A 50 -0.49 9.08 -6.08
N ILE A 51 -1.39 8.33 -5.45
CA ILE A 51 -1.38 8.12 -4.00
C ILE A 51 -0.41 6.99 -3.70
N VAL A 52 0.65 7.29 -2.93
CA VAL A 52 1.65 6.34 -2.46
C VAL A 52 1.38 6.05 -0.99
N VAL A 53 1.42 4.77 -0.62
CA VAL A 53 1.30 4.30 0.77
C VAL A 53 2.64 3.75 1.20
N GLU A 54 3.18 4.27 2.30
CA GLU A 54 4.44 3.80 2.88
C GLU A 54 4.33 3.66 4.40
N PRO A 55 5.11 2.76 5.03
CA PRO A 55 5.28 2.72 6.48
C PRO A 55 5.75 4.08 7.03
N ALA A 56 5.26 4.46 8.21
CA ALA A 56 5.56 5.73 8.87
C ALA A 56 6.92 5.76 9.58
#